data_AF-A0A6H0XL83-F1
#
_entry.id   AF-A0A6H0XL83-F1
#
_cell.length_a   1.000
_cell.length_b   1.000
_cell.length_c   1.000
_cell.angle_alpha   90.00
_cell.angle_beta   90.00
_cell.angle_gamma   90.00
#
_symmetry.space_group_name_H-M   'P 1'
#
loop_
_entity.id
_entity.type
_entity.pdbx_description
1 polymer ?
#
loop_
_entity_poly.entity_id
_entity_poly.type
_entity_poly.pdbx_seq_one_letter_code
_entity_poly.pdbx_strand_id
1 'polypeptide(L)'
;MAVQGGLLALPAEIRNAIFEHTFYHAEAGLRTKLHNAVVLDEDYSAYQKLQCLLTCRQFSDDASLLAFHQTSFVVTNLFINIPQRLSLLQPARLQALRSIAYVADARHFIKLHVHHWKSYPFGIPQLRLDTLTIILHRSSAWHYLFDYTANIVQLLRGLQGVKRFVFVRNQAFVKGSFKTWYNRLVGLILKVDHHQRYNIFPPQPEQTWWSWSFDEPAQTFCLTVLPPKPIVDERIYIEGILPLVEELRISVENEEWNPDPRSWNGT
;
A
#
# COMPACT_ATOMS: atom_id res chain seq x y z
N MET A 1 -47.36 -27.59 -9.06
CA MET A 1 -46.56 -26.67 -8.23
C MET A 1 -45.15 -26.61 -8.81
N ALA A 2 -44.81 -25.55 -9.53
CA ALA A 2 -43.45 -25.39 -10.04
C ALA A 2 -42.55 -24.97 -8.87
N VAL A 3 -41.60 -25.84 -8.49
CA VAL A 3 -40.46 -25.43 -7.67
C VAL A 3 -39.66 -24.49 -8.56
N GLN A 4 -39.85 -23.17 -8.39
CA GLN A 4 -38.99 -22.20 -9.04
C GLN A 4 -37.59 -22.38 -8.45
N GLY A 5 -36.74 -23.11 -9.18
CA GLY A 5 -35.31 -23.25 -8.88
C GLY A 5 -34.62 -21.91 -9.09
N GLY A 6 -34.73 -21.01 -8.11
CA GLY A 6 -34.01 -19.75 -8.06
C GLY A 6 -32.70 -19.89 -7.30
N LEU A 7 -31.79 -18.93 -7.47
CA LEU A 7 -30.49 -18.90 -6.77
C LEU A 7 -30.63 -19.07 -5.24
N LEU A 8 -31.72 -18.57 -4.66
CA LEU A 8 -32.00 -18.66 -3.22
C LEU A 8 -32.37 -20.06 -2.74
N ALA A 9 -32.78 -20.96 -3.65
CA ALA A 9 -33.06 -22.36 -3.34
C ALA A 9 -31.79 -23.22 -3.29
N LEU A 10 -30.64 -22.69 -3.74
CA LEU A 10 -29.36 -23.38 -3.66
C LEU A 10 -28.84 -23.40 -2.21
N PRO A 11 -28.09 -24.42 -1.77
CA PRO A 11 -27.37 -24.40 -0.49
C PRO A 11 -26.42 -23.21 -0.38
N ALA A 12 -26.14 -22.77 0.86
CA ALA A 12 -25.32 -21.59 1.11
C ALA A 12 -23.89 -21.74 0.56
N GLU A 13 -23.35 -22.96 0.55
CA GLU A 13 -22.04 -23.30 0.01
C GLU A 13 -21.96 -23.00 -1.48
N ILE A 14 -23.00 -23.38 -2.24
CA ILE A 14 -23.08 -23.13 -3.68
C ILE A 14 -23.27 -21.63 -3.94
N ARG A 15 -24.10 -20.95 -3.14
CA ARG A 15 -24.27 -19.49 -3.25
C ARG A 15 -22.95 -18.76 -3.00
N ASN A 16 -22.18 -19.16 -1.98
CA ASN A 16 -20.87 -18.59 -1.69
C ASN A 16 -19.87 -18.81 -2.83
N ALA A 17 -19.80 -20.02 -3.40
CA ALA A 17 -18.94 -20.26 -4.56
C ALA A 17 -19.30 -19.36 -5.76
N ILE A 18 -20.60 -19.12 -6.00
CA ILE A 18 -21.06 -18.19 -7.04
C ILE A 18 -20.65 -16.74 -6.71
N PHE A 19 -20.78 -16.34 -5.45
CA PHE A 19 -20.37 -15.01 -5.00
C PHE A 19 -18.85 -14.80 -5.10
N GLU A 20 -18.04 -15.82 -4.81
CA GLU A 20 -16.58 -15.76 -4.98
C GLU A 20 -16.19 -15.44 -6.43
N HIS A 21 -16.84 -16.08 -7.40
CA HIS A 21 -16.62 -15.76 -8.81
C HIS A 21 -17.11 -14.35 -9.19
N THR A 22 -18.16 -13.87 -8.53
CA THR A 22 -18.77 -12.55 -8.83
C THR A 22 -17.92 -11.40 -8.30
N PHE A 23 -17.31 -11.55 -7.12
CA PHE A 23 -16.51 -10.48 -6.51
C PHE A 23 -15.01 -10.56 -6.85
N TYR A 24 -14.54 -11.70 -7.40
CA TYR A 24 -13.17 -11.83 -7.88
C TYR A 24 -12.87 -10.83 -8.99
N HIS A 25 -11.75 -10.11 -8.86
CA HIS A 25 -11.25 -9.27 -9.93
C HIS A 25 -9.74 -9.12 -9.81
N ALA A 26 -9.04 -9.36 -10.92
CA ALA A 26 -7.59 -9.29 -10.97
C ALA A 26 -7.06 -7.86 -10.81
N GLU A 27 -7.82 -6.86 -11.26
CA GLU A 27 -7.37 -5.46 -11.33
C GLU A 27 -7.91 -4.66 -10.14
N ALA A 28 -7.06 -4.37 -9.15
CA ALA A 28 -7.43 -3.70 -7.89
C ALA A 28 -7.75 -2.19 -8.04
N GLY A 29 -8.50 -1.82 -9.08
CA GLY A 29 -8.74 -0.43 -9.50
C GLY A 29 -7.50 0.26 -10.07
N LEU A 30 -6.57 -0.55 -10.57
CA LEU A 30 -5.37 -0.14 -11.28
C LEU A 30 -5.41 -0.81 -12.65
N ARG A 31 -5.01 -0.09 -13.70
CA ARG A 31 -4.90 -0.61 -15.07
C ARG A 31 -3.51 -0.40 -15.62
N THR A 32 -3.10 -1.27 -16.52
CA THR A 32 -1.81 -1.20 -17.22
C THR A 32 -1.96 -0.43 -18.53
N LYS A 33 -1.19 0.65 -18.71
CA LYS A 33 -1.17 1.44 -19.95
C LYS A 33 -0.15 0.88 -20.96
N LEU A 34 -0.14 1.47 -22.16
CA LEU A 34 0.97 1.33 -23.11
C LEU A 34 2.30 1.58 -22.38
N HIS A 35 3.29 0.70 -22.61
CA HIS A 35 4.58 0.64 -21.89
C HIS A 35 4.55 0.03 -20.48
N ASN A 36 3.51 -0.75 -20.16
CA ASN A 36 3.36 -1.50 -18.89
C ASN A 36 3.25 -0.65 -17.61
N ALA A 37 3.17 0.68 -17.74
CA ALA A 37 3.00 1.57 -16.60
C ALA A 37 1.63 1.36 -15.95
N VAL A 38 1.62 1.12 -14.64
CA VAL A 38 0.41 0.96 -13.85
C VAL A 38 -0.11 2.34 -13.45
N VAL A 39 -1.39 2.58 -13.71
CA VAL A 39 -2.08 3.82 -13.37
C VAL A 39 -3.39 3.51 -12.68
N LEU A 40 -3.93 4.52 -12.00
CA LEU A 40 -5.30 4.48 -11.52
C LEU A 40 -6.26 4.22 -12.69
N ASP A 41 -7.15 3.26 -12.52
CA ASP A 41 -8.31 3.12 -13.40
C ASP A 41 -9.38 4.11 -12.96
N GLU A 42 -9.67 5.10 -13.81
CA GLU A 42 -10.62 6.18 -13.51
C GLU A 42 -12.07 5.70 -13.61
N ASP A 43 -12.30 4.63 -14.36
CA ASP A 43 -13.61 4.03 -14.57
C ASP A 43 -13.95 2.99 -13.47
N TYR A 44 -12.95 2.65 -12.63
CA TYR A 44 -13.13 1.69 -11.56
C TYR A 44 -14.09 2.21 -10.49
N SER A 45 -15.09 1.38 -10.17
CA SER A 45 -15.96 1.62 -9.03
C SER A 45 -16.24 0.32 -8.28
N ALA A 46 -15.91 0.31 -6.98
CA ALA A 46 -16.30 -0.78 -6.08
C ALA A 46 -17.82 -1.02 -6.09
N TYR A 47 -18.62 0.00 -6.42
CA TYR A 47 -20.07 -0.12 -6.55
C TYR A 47 -20.48 -1.22 -7.53
N GLN A 48 -19.83 -1.33 -8.70
CA GLN A 48 -20.19 -2.32 -9.72
C GLN A 48 -20.14 -3.76 -9.17
N LYS A 49 -19.18 -4.04 -8.27
CA LYS A 49 -19.07 -5.34 -7.61
C LYS A 49 -20.10 -5.50 -6.48
N LEU A 50 -20.30 -4.45 -5.70
CA LEU A 50 -21.18 -4.48 -4.53
C LEU A 50 -22.67 -4.39 -4.89
N GLN A 51 -23.03 -4.08 -6.14
CA GLN A 51 -24.41 -4.05 -6.62
C GLN A 51 -25.18 -5.33 -6.33
N CYS A 52 -24.51 -6.49 -6.36
CA CYS A 52 -25.13 -7.78 -6.05
C CYS A 52 -25.78 -7.80 -4.65
N LEU A 53 -25.17 -7.10 -3.67
CA LEU A 53 -25.68 -6.98 -2.30
C LEU A 53 -26.99 -6.17 -2.21
N LEU A 54 -27.34 -5.41 -3.24
CA LEU A 54 -28.57 -4.62 -3.31
C LEU A 54 -29.77 -5.42 -3.86
N THR A 55 -29.55 -6.65 -4.34
CA THR A 55 -30.60 -7.46 -4.96
C THR A 55 -31.70 -7.84 -3.97
N CYS A 56 -31.32 -8.37 -2.80
CA CYS A 56 -32.25 -8.72 -1.72
C CYS A 56 -31.51 -8.85 -0.37
N ARG A 57 -32.27 -8.95 0.72
CA ARG A 57 -31.70 -9.08 2.08
C ARG A 57 -30.79 -10.30 2.23
N GLN A 58 -31.22 -11.46 1.71
CA GLN A 58 -30.42 -12.70 1.80
C GLN A 58 -29.04 -12.55 1.14
N PHE A 59 -28.94 -11.86 0.00
CA PHE A 59 -27.66 -11.62 -0.66
C PHE A 59 -26.77 -10.69 0.17
N SER A 60 -27.33 -9.63 0.74
CA SER A 60 -26.60 -8.77 1.66
C SER A 60 -26.08 -9.55 2.87
N ASP A 61 -26.90 -10.40 3.47
CA ASP A 61 -26.57 -11.12 4.69
C ASP A 61 -25.53 -12.23 4.43
N ASP A 62 -25.71 -13.01 3.36
CA ASP A 62 -24.81 -14.11 3.00
C ASP A 62 -23.45 -13.60 2.50
N ALA A 63 -23.46 -12.56 1.66
CA ALA A 63 -22.32 -12.23 0.82
C ALA A 63 -21.54 -10.99 1.27
N SER A 64 -22.05 -10.19 2.23
CA SER A 64 -21.44 -8.89 2.56
C SER A 64 -19.99 -8.98 3.02
N LEU A 65 -19.64 -9.96 3.88
CA LEU A 65 -18.26 -10.12 4.35
C LEU A 65 -17.33 -10.55 3.23
N LEU A 66 -17.77 -11.50 2.40
CA LEU A 66 -17.01 -11.97 1.24
C LEU A 66 -16.78 -10.85 0.23
N ALA A 67 -17.82 -10.06 -0.04
CA ALA A 67 -17.75 -8.92 -0.95
C ALA A 67 -16.73 -7.88 -0.46
N PHE A 68 -16.74 -7.54 0.84
CA PHE A 68 -15.76 -6.62 1.43
C PHE A 68 -14.34 -7.19 1.45
N HIS A 69 -14.20 -8.51 1.56
CA HIS A 69 -12.90 -9.19 1.53
C HIS A 69 -12.26 -9.19 0.15
N GLN A 70 -13.05 -9.43 -0.90
CA GLN A 70 -12.54 -9.56 -2.27
C GLN A 70 -12.50 -8.22 -3.03
N THR A 71 -13.28 -7.23 -2.59
CA THR A 71 -13.32 -5.92 -3.24
C THR A 71 -12.14 -5.05 -2.81
N SER A 72 -11.40 -4.52 -3.78
CA SER A 72 -10.44 -3.44 -3.56
C SER A 72 -11.15 -2.09 -3.50
N PHE A 73 -10.99 -1.35 -2.41
CA PHE A 73 -11.62 -0.04 -2.25
C PHE A 73 -10.65 1.07 -2.65
N VAL A 74 -11.03 1.87 -3.65
CA VAL A 74 -10.21 2.97 -4.16
C VAL A 74 -10.81 4.30 -3.74
N VAL A 75 -10.02 5.13 -3.06
CA VAL A 75 -10.39 6.48 -2.62
C VAL A 75 -9.67 7.51 -3.51
N THR A 76 -10.39 8.08 -4.47
CA THR A 76 -9.85 9.06 -5.43
C THR A 76 -10.00 10.51 -4.96
N ASN A 77 -10.94 10.79 -4.06
CA ASN A 77 -11.18 12.13 -3.55
C ASN A 77 -10.18 12.50 -2.45
N LEU A 78 -9.33 13.49 -2.74
CA LEU A 78 -8.27 14.02 -1.87
C LEU A 78 -8.77 14.71 -0.58
N PHE A 79 -10.06 15.01 -0.50
CA PHE A 79 -10.65 15.71 0.66
C PHE A 79 -11.38 14.75 1.59
N ILE A 80 -11.49 13.47 1.23
CA ILE A 80 -12.14 12.48 2.09
C ILE A 80 -11.26 12.17 3.30
N ASN A 81 -11.88 12.23 4.48
CA ASN A 81 -11.30 11.68 5.70
C ASN A 81 -11.57 10.17 5.75
N ILE A 82 -10.58 9.37 5.33
CA ILE A 82 -10.66 7.90 5.32
C ILE A 82 -11.05 7.33 6.70
N PRO A 83 -10.39 7.67 7.82
CA PRO A 83 -10.79 7.19 9.14
C PRO A 83 -12.28 7.43 9.47
N GLN A 84 -12.79 8.62 9.15
CA GLN A 84 -14.20 8.96 9.39
C GLN A 84 -15.16 8.14 8.51
N ARG A 85 -14.77 7.78 7.29
CA ARG A 85 -15.58 6.89 6.45
C ARG A 85 -15.55 5.45 6.94
N LEU A 86 -14.39 4.98 7.40
CA LEU A 86 -14.24 3.64 7.96
C LEU A 86 -15.00 3.48 9.28
N SER A 87 -15.14 4.53 10.09
CA SER A 87 -15.91 4.47 11.35
C SER A 87 -17.42 4.29 11.15
N LEU A 88 -17.94 4.47 9.93
CA LEU A 88 -19.34 4.20 9.60
C LEU A 88 -19.60 2.70 9.34
N LEU A 89 -18.56 1.89 9.16
CA LEU A 89 -18.69 0.47 8.89
C LEU A 89 -18.91 -0.30 10.19
N GLN A 90 -19.75 -1.34 10.12
CA GLN A 90 -19.86 -2.31 11.20
C GLN A 90 -18.52 -3.03 11.40
N PRO A 91 -18.17 -3.41 12.65
CA PRO A 91 -16.87 -4.02 12.96
C PRO A 91 -16.51 -5.23 12.10
N ALA A 92 -17.47 -6.11 11.83
CA ALA A 92 -17.25 -7.30 11.00
C ALA A 92 -16.85 -6.94 9.55
N ARG A 93 -17.48 -5.91 8.97
CA ARG A 93 -17.16 -5.43 7.61
C ARG A 93 -15.81 -4.72 7.58
N LEU A 94 -15.50 -3.94 8.61
CA LEU A 94 -14.19 -3.29 8.75
C LEU A 94 -13.06 -4.33 8.82
N GLN A 95 -13.25 -5.40 9.59
CA GLN A 95 -12.29 -6.51 9.69
C GLN A 95 -12.23 -7.37 8.43
N ALA A 96 -13.27 -7.37 7.59
CA ALA A 96 -13.27 -8.08 6.33
C ALA A 96 -12.44 -7.37 5.25
N LEU A 97 -12.22 -6.05 5.35
CA LEU A 97 -11.43 -5.30 4.37
C LEU A 97 -10.01 -5.85 4.23
N ARG A 98 -9.59 -6.13 2.99
CA ARG A 98 -8.22 -6.58 2.67
C ARG A 98 -7.43 -5.63 1.80
N SER A 99 -8.09 -4.80 0.99
CA SER A 99 -7.42 -3.93 0.02
C SER A 99 -8.00 -2.53 0.04
N ILE A 100 -7.14 -1.55 0.33
CA ILE A 100 -7.46 -0.13 0.23
C ILE A 100 -6.37 0.54 -0.60
N ALA A 101 -6.78 1.21 -1.66
CA ALA A 101 -5.94 2.13 -2.41
C ALA A 101 -6.47 3.54 -2.22
N TYR A 102 -5.59 4.53 -2.10
CA TYR A 102 -6.03 5.92 -2.10
C TYR A 102 -5.05 6.82 -2.83
N VAL A 103 -5.61 7.86 -3.44
CA VAL A 103 -4.85 8.89 -4.13
C VAL A 103 -4.30 9.87 -3.09
N ALA A 104 -2.99 10.09 -3.12
CA ALA A 104 -2.27 10.87 -2.13
C ALA A 104 -1.53 12.05 -2.78
N ASP A 105 -1.53 13.16 -2.06
CA ASP A 105 -0.69 14.33 -2.29
C ASP A 105 0.11 14.66 -1.03
N ALA A 106 0.84 15.77 -1.04
CA ALA A 106 1.62 16.27 0.09
C ALA A 106 0.86 16.25 1.44
N ARG A 107 -0.44 16.61 1.45
CA ARG A 107 -1.26 16.65 2.67
C ARG A 107 -1.45 15.26 3.28
N HIS A 108 -1.52 14.23 2.44
CA HIS A 108 -1.66 12.85 2.88
C HIS A 108 -0.33 12.30 3.40
N PHE A 109 0.79 12.63 2.75
CA PHE A 109 2.12 12.23 3.22
C PHE A 109 2.46 12.84 4.59
N ILE A 110 2.06 14.09 4.84
CA ILE A 110 2.17 14.70 6.17
C ILE A 110 1.40 13.88 7.22
N LYS A 111 0.23 13.33 6.87
CA LYS A 111 -0.58 12.50 7.76
C LYS A 111 -0.06 11.07 7.93
N LEU A 112 0.92 10.61 7.14
CA LEU A 112 1.62 9.34 7.39
C LEU A 112 2.56 9.39 8.59
N HIS A 113 2.59 10.52 9.31
CA HIS A 113 3.34 10.64 10.54
C HIS A 113 2.83 9.69 11.63
N VAL A 114 3.76 9.21 12.47
CA VAL A 114 3.51 8.34 13.63
C VAL A 114 2.41 8.89 14.55
N HIS A 115 2.20 10.20 14.61
CA HIS A 115 1.14 10.79 15.45
C HIS A 115 -0.28 10.49 14.96
N HIS A 116 -0.47 10.33 13.65
CA HIS A 116 -1.79 10.07 13.07
C HIS A 116 -2.06 8.58 12.91
N TRP A 117 -1.07 7.82 12.43
CA TRP A 117 -1.24 6.37 12.21
C TRP A 117 -0.85 5.54 13.44
N LYS A 118 -0.01 6.08 14.34
CA LYS A 118 0.61 5.32 15.42
C LYS A 118 1.32 4.09 14.85
N SER A 119 0.72 2.92 15.02
CA SER A 119 1.22 1.62 14.53
C SER A 119 0.27 0.95 13.55
N TYR A 120 -0.81 1.58 13.14
CA TYR A 120 -1.84 0.95 12.30
C TYR A 120 -2.34 1.89 11.20
N PRO A 121 -2.74 1.37 10.03
CA PRO A 121 -3.31 2.21 8.98
C PRO A 121 -4.45 3.07 9.49
N PHE A 122 -4.35 4.37 9.22
CA PHE A 122 -5.35 5.37 9.62
C PHE A 122 -5.59 5.44 11.14
N GLY A 123 -4.72 4.85 11.97
CA GLY A 123 -4.89 4.76 13.41
C GLY A 123 -5.95 3.73 13.86
N ILE A 124 -6.30 2.75 13.02
CA ILE A 124 -7.37 1.77 13.27
C ILE A 124 -6.79 0.37 13.47
N PRO A 125 -6.67 -0.14 14.72
CA PRO A 125 -6.04 -1.44 15.01
C PRO A 125 -6.80 -2.65 14.47
N GLN A 126 -8.12 -2.53 14.26
CA GLN A 126 -8.95 -3.60 13.71
C GLN A 126 -8.72 -3.81 12.21
N LEU A 127 -8.07 -2.85 11.53
CA LEU A 127 -7.85 -2.94 10.09
C LEU A 127 -6.67 -3.86 9.79
N ARG A 128 -6.94 -4.94 9.05
CA ARG A 128 -5.95 -5.94 8.65
C ARG A 128 -5.96 -6.08 7.14
N LEU A 129 -5.09 -5.31 6.48
CA LEU A 129 -4.99 -5.24 5.03
C LEU A 129 -3.97 -6.24 4.52
N ASP A 130 -4.34 -6.96 3.46
CA ASP A 130 -3.39 -7.68 2.63
C ASP A 130 -2.59 -6.68 1.78
N THR A 131 -3.24 -5.63 1.27
CA THR A 131 -2.57 -4.59 0.47
C THR A 131 -3.11 -3.21 0.83
N LEU A 132 -2.19 -2.29 1.09
CA LEU A 132 -2.43 -0.86 1.19
C LEU A 132 -1.67 -0.19 0.04
N THR A 133 -2.36 0.58 -0.79
CA THR A 133 -1.75 1.24 -1.95
C THR A 133 -1.85 2.76 -1.86
N ILE A 134 -0.71 3.44 -1.97
CA ILE A 134 -0.62 4.88 -2.16
C ILE A 134 -0.43 5.16 -3.65
N ILE A 135 -1.40 5.83 -4.24
CA ILE A 135 -1.38 6.25 -5.64
C ILE A 135 -1.01 7.72 -5.66
N LEU A 136 0.09 8.11 -6.30
CA LEU A 136 0.42 9.53 -6.37
C LEU A 136 -0.63 10.29 -7.18
N HIS A 137 -1.06 11.43 -6.67
CA HIS A 137 -2.02 12.28 -7.37
C HIS A 137 -1.41 12.80 -8.68
N ARG A 138 -2.10 12.56 -9.80
CA ARG A 138 -1.70 13.03 -11.13
C ARG A 138 -2.17 14.47 -11.30
N SER A 139 -1.28 15.42 -11.10
CA SER A 139 -1.50 16.85 -11.37
C SER A 139 -0.28 17.48 -12.05
N SER A 140 -0.38 18.77 -12.38
CA SER A 140 0.76 19.56 -12.87
C SER A 140 1.78 19.91 -11.79
N ALA A 141 1.51 19.61 -10.52
CA ALA A 141 2.41 19.89 -9.41
C ALA A 141 3.43 18.75 -9.23
N TRP A 142 4.66 19.14 -8.89
CA TRP A 142 5.72 18.19 -8.54
C TRP A 142 5.53 17.63 -7.13
N HIS A 143 5.67 16.32 -6.98
CA HIS A 143 5.76 15.67 -5.68
C HIS A 143 7.20 15.73 -5.16
N TYR A 144 7.38 16.35 -4.00
CA TYR A 144 8.65 16.43 -3.26
C TYR A 144 8.72 15.31 -2.22
N LEU A 145 8.73 14.07 -2.68
CA LEU A 145 8.62 12.89 -1.81
C LEU A 145 9.78 12.74 -0.83
N PHE A 146 10.93 13.35 -1.14
CA PHE A 146 12.11 13.37 -0.28
C PHE A 146 11.82 13.96 1.10
N ASP A 147 10.97 14.99 1.18
CA ASP A 147 10.62 15.70 2.42
C ASP A 147 9.90 14.79 3.43
N TYR A 148 9.29 13.70 2.95
CA TYR A 148 8.50 12.77 3.77
C TYR A 148 9.22 11.45 4.06
N THR A 149 10.41 11.23 3.48
CA THR A 149 11.13 9.95 3.57
C THR A 149 11.38 9.53 5.02
N ALA A 150 11.85 10.46 5.87
CA ALA A 150 12.12 10.17 7.28
C ALA A 150 10.86 9.75 8.03
N ASN A 151 9.74 10.44 7.79
CA ASN A 151 8.45 10.12 8.43
C ASN A 151 7.94 8.75 8.01
N ILE A 152 8.09 8.40 6.72
CA ILE A 152 7.71 7.09 6.20
C ILE A 152 8.58 6.00 6.84
N VAL A 153 9.91 6.19 6.94
CA VAL A 153 10.79 5.21 7.59
C VAL A 153 10.40 5.01 9.06
N GLN A 154 10.11 6.07 9.81
CA GLN A 154 9.66 5.95 11.19
C GLN A 154 8.31 5.23 11.30
N LEU A 155 7.36 5.50 10.39
CA LEU A 155 6.10 4.76 10.31
C LEU A 155 6.36 3.28 10.06
N LEU A 156 7.17 2.93 9.05
CA LEU A 156 7.41 1.55 8.62
C LEU A 156 7.97 0.66 9.74
N ARG A 157 8.79 1.21 10.64
CA ARG A 157 9.36 0.46 11.78
C ARG A 157 8.31 -0.05 12.76
N GLY A 158 7.14 0.59 12.82
CA GLY A 158 6.05 0.24 13.74
C GLY A 158 4.72 -0.07 13.06
N LEU A 159 4.65 -0.06 11.72
CA LEU A 159 3.42 -0.25 10.97
C LEU A 159 3.01 -1.73 10.99
N GLN A 160 1.87 -1.99 11.62
CA GLN A 160 1.26 -3.31 11.76
C GLN A 160 -0.08 -3.37 11.02
N GLY A 161 -0.56 -4.60 10.77
CA GLY A 161 -1.86 -4.81 10.12
C GLY A 161 -1.86 -4.56 8.61
N VAL A 162 -0.68 -4.50 7.98
CA VAL A 162 -0.52 -4.43 6.52
C VAL A 162 0.47 -5.50 6.09
N LYS A 163 0.10 -6.37 5.14
CA LYS A 163 1.04 -7.34 4.57
C LYS A 163 1.87 -6.77 3.42
N ARG A 164 1.26 -5.92 2.58
CA ARG A 164 1.91 -5.26 1.46
C ARG A 164 1.59 -3.77 1.45
N PHE A 165 2.62 -2.94 1.35
CA PHE A 165 2.49 -1.50 1.23
C PHE A 165 3.08 -1.05 -0.11
N VAL A 166 2.22 -0.59 -1.01
CA VAL A 166 2.54 -0.37 -2.42
C VAL A 166 2.46 1.11 -2.74
N PHE A 167 3.41 1.60 -3.53
CA PHE A 167 3.39 2.95 -4.07
C PHE A 167 3.32 2.90 -5.59
N VAL A 168 2.42 3.68 -6.18
CA VAL A 168 2.18 3.75 -7.62
C VAL A 168 2.42 5.18 -8.10
N ARG A 169 3.35 5.36 -9.05
CA ARG A 169 3.68 6.69 -9.60
C ARG A 169 2.47 7.35 -10.27
N ASN A 170 1.60 6.56 -10.93
CA ASN A 170 0.37 7.04 -11.56
C ASN A 170 0.60 8.24 -12.51
N GLN A 171 1.70 8.20 -13.27
CA GLN A 171 2.12 9.27 -14.18
C GLN A 171 2.29 10.65 -13.51
N ALA A 172 2.43 10.71 -12.19
CA ALA A 172 2.70 11.95 -11.49
C ALA A 172 4.13 12.45 -11.75
N PHE A 173 4.31 13.78 -11.68
CA PHE A 173 5.61 14.41 -11.68
C PHE A 173 6.29 14.23 -10.32
N VAL A 174 7.42 13.54 -10.28
CA VAL A 174 8.20 13.29 -9.06
C VAL A 174 9.56 13.91 -9.22
N LYS A 175 9.97 14.77 -8.29
CA LYS A 175 11.26 15.45 -8.35
C LYS A 175 12.40 14.43 -8.25
N GLY A 176 13.45 14.57 -9.08
CA GLY A 176 14.55 13.60 -9.18
C GLY A 176 14.14 12.43 -10.07
N SER A 177 13.49 11.43 -9.50
CA SER A 177 12.70 10.41 -10.20
C SER A 177 11.94 9.58 -9.15
N PHE A 178 11.00 8.74 -9.59
CA PHE A 178 10.33 7.82 -8.67
C PHE A 178 11.28 6.72 -8.14
N LYS A 179 12.21 6.26 -8.98
CA LYS A 179 13.23 5.26 -8.61
C LYS A 179 14.25 5.80 -7.62
N THR A 180 14.72 7.04 -7.85
CA THR A 180 15.66 7.72 -6.96
C THR A 180 15.06 7.93 -5.57
N TRP A 181 13.76 8.25 -5.50
CA TRP A 181 13.06 8.31 -4.22
C TRP A 181 12.98 6.94 -3.55
N TYR A 182 12.64 5.89 -4.29
CA TYR A 182 12.64 4.51 -3.80
C TYR A 182 14.01 4.10 -3.22
N ASN A 183 15.09 4.31 -3.97
CA ASN A 183 16.45 3.99 -3.53
C ASN A 183 16.83 4.75 -2.26
N ARG A 184 16.47 6.04 -2.18
CA ARG A 184 16.71 6.84 -0.97
C ARG A 184 15.88 6.37 0.23
N LEU A 185 14.64 5.93 0.00
CA LEU A 185 13.80 5.34 1.04
C LEU A 185 14.44 4.07 1.59
N VAL A 186 14.84 3.14 0.71
CA VAL A 186 15.52 1.89 1.10
C VAL A 186 16.82 2.16 1.85
N GLY A 187 17.66 3.07 1.34
CA GLY A 187 18.90 3.45 2.01
C GLY A 187 18.66 4.03 3.41
N LEU A 188 17.59 4.83 3.59
CA LEU A 188 17.24 5.37 4.89
C LEU A 188 16.65 4.30 5.83
N ILE A 189 15.90 3.32 5.33
CA ILE A 189 15.44 2.15 6.12
C ILE A 189 16.65 1.43 6.71
N LEU A 190 17.63 1.08 5.88
CA LEU A 190 18.85 0.38 6.30
C LEU A 190 19.66 1.19 7.32
N LYS A 191 19.85 2.49 7.06
CA LYS A 191 20.61 3.39 7.94
C LYS A 191 19.94 3.58 9.30
N VAL A 192 18.64 3.85 9.32
CA VAL A 192 17.90 4.06 10.57
C VAL A 192 17.84 2.77 11.37
N ASP A 193 17.66 1.62 10.72
CA ASP A 193 17.64 0.34 11.41
C ASP A 193 18.95 0.03 12.13
N HIS A 194 20.10 0.16 11.45
CA HIS A 194 21.42 -0.01 12.06
C HIS A 194 21.61 0.93 13.26
N HIS A 195 21.36 2.23 13.06
CA HIS A 195 21.50 3.22 14.12
C HIS A 195 20.66 2.88 15.36
N GLN A 196 19.44 2.40 15.16
CA GLN A 196 18.50 2.14 16.25
C GLN A 196 18.79 0.83 17.00
N ARG A 197 19.53 -0.09 16.37
CA ARG A 197 19.97 -1.35 16.97
C ARG A 197 21.27 -1.19 17.75
N TYR A 198 22.21 -0.41 17.23
CA TYR A 198 23.60 -0.43 17.73
C TYR A 198 24.11 0.92 18.24
N ASN A 199 23.54 2.04 17.79
CA ASN A 199 24.04 3.37 18.14
C ASN A 199 23.21 4.09 19.22
N ILE A 200 22.15 3.45 19.73
CA ILE A 200 21.30 4.00 20.80
C ILE A 200 21.17 3.01 21.96
N PHE A 201 21.00 3.55 23.16
CA PHE A 201 20.81 2.76 24.38
C PHE A 201 19.56 3.24 25.16
N PRO A 202 18.61 2.34 25.49
CA PRO A 202 18.56 0.94 25.08
C PRO A 202 18.30 0.77 23.57
N PRO A 203 18.76 -0.34 22.94
CA PRO A 203 18.42 -0.65 21.55
C PRO A 203 16.91 -0.65 21.30
N GLN A 204 16.50 -0.10 20.16
CA GLN A 204 15.10 -0.05 19.74
C GLN A 204 14.95 -0.75 18.38
N PRO A 205 14.93 -2.10 18.33
CA PRO A 205 14.67 -2.79 17.07
C PRO A 205 13.27 -2.43 16.53
N GLU A 206 13.12 -2.49 15.22
CA GLU A 206 11.82 -2.40 14.57
C GLU A 206 10.86 -3.49 15.04
N GLN A 207 9.57 -3.14 15.09
CA GLN A 207 8.50 -4.12 15.33
C GLN A 207 8.11 -4.84 14.03
N THR A 208 8.46 -4.26 12.88
CA THR A 208 8.08 -4.77 11.57
C THR A 208 9.22 -4.54 10.58
N TRP A 209 9.67 -5.63 9.96
CA TRP A 209 10.67 -5.60 8.90
C TRP A 209 9.98 -5.71 7.53
N TRP A 210 10.64 -5.23 6.49
CA TRP A 210 10.10 -5.18 5.13
C TRP A 210 11.13 -5.69 4.14
N SER A 211 10.71 -6.54 3.20
CA SER A 211 11.40 -6.67 1.92
C SER A 211 10.86 -5.64 0.93
N TRP A 212 11.64 -5.28 -0.06
CA TRP A 212 11.28 -4.29 -1.06
C TRP A 212 11.55 -4.80 -2.47
N SER A 213 10.82 -4.25 -3.43
CA SER A 213 11.04 -4.47 -4.86
C SER A 213 10.55 -3.26 -5.64
N PHE A 214 11.25 -2.92 -6.71
CA PHE A 214 10.86 -1.87 -7.65
C PHE A 214 10.54 -2.49 -9.00
N ASP A 215 9.39 -2.17 -9.56
CA ASP A 215 8.97 -2.57 -10.90
C ASP A 215 9.07 -1.35 -11.82
N GLU A 216 10.13 -1.32 -12.63
CA GLU A 216 10.45 -0.21 -13.53
C GLU A 216 9.40 -0.05 -14.63
N PRO A 217 9.00 -1.10 -15.38
CA PRO A 217 7.89 -0.98 -16.33
C PRO A 217 6.60 -0.48 -15.68
N ALA A 218 6.22 -1.05 -14.53
CA ALA A 218 4.99 -0.67 -13.84
C ALA A 218 5.06 0.73 -13.20
N GLN A 219 6.27 1.25 -12.95
CA GLN A 219 6.51 2.45 -12.14
C GLN A 219 5.85 2.33 -10.76
N THR A 220 6.07 1.18 -10.11
CA THR A 220 5.57 0.88 -8.77
C THR A 220 6.69 0.33 -7.90
N PHE A 221 6.54 0.43 -6.58
CA PHE A 221 7.34 -0.38 -5.67
C PHE A 221 6.48 -0.94 -4.54
N CYS A 222 6.90 -2.09 -4.03
CA CYS A 222 6.16 -2.85 -3.02
C CYS A 222 7.07 -3.15 -1.84
N LEU A 223 6.60 -2.80 -0.64
CA LEU A 223 7.14 -3.25 0.63
C LEU A 223 6.31 -4.43 1.11
N THR A 224 6.91 -5.59 1.33
CA THR A 224 6.23 -6.79 1.81
C THR A 224 6.72 -7.11 3.22
N VAL A 225 5.77 -7.35 4.13
CA VAL A 225 6.09 -7.59 5.53
C VAL A 225 6.92 -8.86 5.70
N LEU A 226 7.92 -8.78 6.57
CA LEU A 226 8.72 -9.90 7.05
C LEU A 226 8.71 -9.93 8.58
N PRO A 227 9.02 -11.09 9.19
CA PRO A 227 9.26 -11.16 10.63
C PRO A 227 10.33 -10.15 11.05
N PRO A 228 10.19 -9.50 12.22
CA PRO A 228 11.20 -8.58 12.73
C PRO A 228 12.53 -9.31 12.93
N LYS A 229 13.65 -8.63 12.67
CA LYS A 229 14.97 -9.27 12.77
C LYS A 229 15.39 -9.45 14.24
N PRO A 230 15.98 -10.59 14.62
CA PRO A 230 16.49 -10.78 15.97
C PRO A 230 17.57 -9.74 16.31
N ILE A 231 17.77 -9.47 17.60
CA ILE A 231 18.95 -8.73 18.05
C ILE A 231 20.12 -9.71 18.05
N VAL A 232 21.14 -9.42 17.24
CA VAL A 232 22.38 -10.18 17.11
C VAL A 232 23.57 -9.23 17.26
N ASP A 233 24.77 -9.78 17.38
CA ASP A 233 26.01 -8.99 17.32
C ASP A 233 26.07 -8.16 16.03
N GLU A 234 26.65 -6.96 16.12
CA GLU A 234 26.70 -6.01 15.00
C GLU A 234 27.38 -6.59 13.76
N ARG A 235 28.43 -7.40 13.94
CA ARG A 235 29.13 -8.02 12.82
C ARG A 235 28.22 -8.97 12.05
N ILE A 236 27.49 -9.81 12.76
CA ILE A 236 26.54 -10.77 12.17
C ILE A 236 25.42 -10.00 11.43
N TYR A 237 24.95 -8.91 12.02
CA TYR A 237 23.97 -8.03 11.38
C TYR A 237 24.50 -7.43 10.06
N ILE A 238 25.71 -6.87 10.06
CA ILE A 238 26.31 -6.28 8.87
C ILE A 238 26.48 -7.32 7.76
N GLU A 239 26.99 -8.51 8.10
CA GLU A 239 27.13 -9.63 7.15
C GLU A 239 25.78 -10.01 6.51
N GLY A 240 24.68 -10.00 7.28
CA GLY A 240 23.34 -10.27 6.77
C GLY A 240 22.72 -9.14 5.93
N ILE A 241 23.14 -7.89 6.14
CA ILE A 241 22.62 -6.71 5.42
C ILE A 241 23.42 -6.38 4.16
N LEU A 242 24.68 -6.82 4.08
CA LEU A 242 25.58 -6.54 2.96
C LEU A 242 24.95 -6.81 1.57
N PRO A 243 24.22 -7.92 1.32
CA PRO A 243 23.60 -8.14 0.01
C PRO A 243 22.58 -7.06 -0.38
N LEU A 244 21.82 -6.53 0.60
CA LEU A 244 20.83 -5.48 0.36
C LEU A 244 21.49 -4.12 0.07
N VAL A 245 22.63 -3.85 0.70
CA VAL A 245 23.42 -2.64 0.44
C VAL A 245 24.04 -2.70 -0.96
N GLU A 246 24.52 -3.87 -1.37
CA GLU A 246 25.11 -4.06 -2.70
C GLU A 246 24.04 -3.95 -3.81
N GLU A 247 22.87 -4.54 -3.62
CA GLU A 247 21.72 -4.36 -4.53
C GLU A 247 21.36 -2.87 -4.66
N LEU A 248 21.31 -2.15 -3.54
CA LEU A 248 21.04 -0.71 -3.54
C LEU A 248 22.13 0.08 -4.25
N ARG A 249 23.42 -0.25 -4.03
CA ARG A 249 24.56 0.39 -4.71
C ARG A 249 24.44 0.25 -6.22
N ILE A 250 24.22 -0.97 -6.71
CA ILE A 250 24.03 -1.26 -8.13
C ILE A 250 22.82 -0.48 -8.67
N SER A 251 21.70 -0.46 -7.93
CA SER A 251 20.50 0.27 -8.34
C SER A 251 20.76 1.77 -8.51
N VAL A 252 21.49 2.39 -7.58
CA VAL A 252 21.82 3.82 -7.59
C VAL A 252 22.80 4.18 -8.71
N GLU A 253 23.83 3.36 -8.95
CA GLU A 253 24.80 3.60 -10.03
C GLU A 253 24.15 3.56 -11.42
N ASN A 254 23.08 2.80 -11.59
CA ASN A 254 22.32 2.77 -12.84
C ASN A 254 21.41 4.01 -13.04
N GLU A 255 21.34 4.96 -12.10
CA GLU A 255 20.47 6.15 -12.15
C GLU A 255 21.11 7.43 -12.71
N GLU A 256 22.36 7.40 -13.22
CA GLU A 256 23.18 8.60 -13.54
C GLU A 256 22.63 9.55 -14.64
N TRP A 257 21.33 9.56 -14.94
CA TRP A 257 20.70 10.57 -15.78
C TRP A 257 19.62 11.37 -15.05
N ASN A 258 19.92 12.64 -14.74
CA ASN A 258 18.96 13.60 -14.20
C ASN A 258 18.43 14.54 -15.32
N PRO A 259 17.17 14.43 -15.75
CA PRO A 259 16.58 15.30 -16.78
C PRO A 259 16.37 16.76 -16.37
N ASP A 260 16.60 17.13 -15.12
CA ASP A 260 16.27 18.47 -14.62
C ASP A 260 17.29 19.53 -15.07
N PRO A 261 16.92 20.52 -15.90
CA PRO A 261 17.82 21.60 -16.31
C PRO A 261 18.28 22.49 -15.13
N ARG A 262 17.66 22.41 -13.95
CA ARG A 262 18.12 23.13 -12.74
C ARG A 262 19.19 22.37 -11.95
N SER A 263 19.47 21.11 -12.28
CA SER A 263 20.56 20.35 -11.65
C SER A 263 21.95 20.82 -12.07
N TRP A 264 22.04 21.65 -13.12
CA TRP A 264 23.28 22.20 -13.67
C TRP A 264 23.63 23.60 -13.12
N ASN A 265 22.73 24.26 -12.41
CA ASN A 265 22.90 25.65 -11.96
C ASN A 265 23.39 25.76 -10.49
N GLY A 266 24.13 24.76 -10.02
CA GLY A 266 24.64 24.69 -8.65
C GLY A 266 26.11 24.30 -8.59
N THR A 267 26.97 25.08 -9.25
CA THR A 267 28.39 25.22 -8.92
C THR A 267 28.65 26.63 -8.42
#